data_AF-A0A535DVU7-F1
#
_entry.id   AF-A0A535DVU7-F1
#
_cell.length_a   1.000
_cell.length_b   1.000
_cell.length_c   1.000
_cell.angle_alpha   90.00
_cell.angle_beta   90.00
_cell.angle_gamma   90.00
#
_symmetry.space_group_name_H-M   'P 1'
#
loop_
_entity.id
_entity.type
_entity.pdbx_description
1 polymer ?
#
loop_
_entity_poly.entity_id
_entity_poly.type
_entity_poly.pdbx_seq_one_letter_code
_entity_poly.pdbx_strand_id
1 'polypeptide(L)'
;RLHDALEAEGHDMAAEVPVLRSLPSVLRDAEFKVTAVLAGERLVAVEPGDTTGECYGIAFDVGTTTLVGTLMNLRTGMAAAVSSTLNGQAPFGADVISRISHGMNGPEAVSELQAAVVKTMNEIIGRLVILDPNVRKVYVELEPPTLEDQRSDVARLHDALEAEGHDMTAEVPVLRSLPSVLRDAEFKVTAVLGGEHLVAVEPGNTTGECYGIAFDVGTTTLVGTLMNLRTGMAAAVSSTLNGQAPFGADVISRISHGMNGPEAVSELQAAVVKTMNEIIGRLYAEAGVTADRTYEAVVVGNVTMLHLLFGVDPTPIAMMPFAPAFMEPLAVPSAEVGLNIHPHGYVQTLPALGAYVGSDIVAGVLATGLAREDKLRIFVDVGTNGEIVIGSTQRSLATAAPAGPAFEGSQIKCGMRATDGAIEGVQLSDRVELQVIGGDVKPVGLCGSGLVDAVAQLLLTGLLDHSGRMKSREDAGHHPLADRLIEVEGVRAFLLAEGVYLSQRDVRELQFAKGSIATGIKVLMDILGITPSDVDEIFLGGSFGSYLNPESAKIIGLVPPVNVDRIIAVGNSAGEGAKIALLSYRERQVAFELPGRLEYVELSGRTDFNDAFVSVLQFPHLEAVS
;
A
#
# COMPACT_ATOMS: atom_id res chain seq x y z
N ARG A 1 -45.09 7.64 26.02
CA ARG A 1 -44.04 7.02 26.88
C ARG A 1 -42.65 7.38 26.40
N LEU A 2 -42.09 6.73 25.36
CA LEU A 2 -40.76 7.14 24.86
C LEU A 2 -40.80 8.55 24.27
N HIS A 3 -41.82 8.86 23.48
CA HIS A 3 -42.05 10.22 22.97
C HIS A 3 -42.13 11.24 24.11
N ASP A 4 -43.02 11.04 25.09
CA ASP A 4 -43.16 11.96 26.24
C ASP A 4 -41.86 12.11 27.05
N ALA A 5 -41.02 11.06 27.13
CA ALA A 5 -39.72 11.12 27.79
C ALA A 5 -38.68 11.94 26.99
N LEU A 6 -38.69 11.81 25.65
CA LEU A 6 -37.81 12.59 24.77
C LEU A 6 -38.24 14.06 24.67
N GLU A 7 -39.56 14.32 24.65
CA GLU A 7 -40.12 15.67 24.66
C GLU A 7 -39.74 16.41 25.94
N ALA A 8 -39.71 15.71 27.09
CA ALA A 8 -39.23 16.27 28.36
C ALA A 8 -37.75 16.67 28.32
N GLU A 9 -36.94 16.01 27.49
CA GLU A 9 -35.53 16.32 27.23
C GLU A 9 -35.34 17.33 26.07
N GLY A 10 -36.43 17.88 25.52
CA GLY A 10 -36.39 18.91 24.48
C GLY A 10 -36.26 18.38 23.04
N HIS A 11 -36.55 17.10 22.82
CA HIS A 11 -36.52 16.47 21.51
C HIS A 11 -37.94 16.17 21.00
N ASP A 12 -38.35 16.81 19.88
CA ASP A 12 -39.54 16.43 19.13
C ASP A 12 -39.17 15.30 18.15
N MET A 13 -40.08 14.33 17.98
CA MET A 13 -39.72 13.05 17.37
C MET A 13 -40.78 12.55 16.37
N ALA A 14 -40.32 12.30 15.14
CA ALA A 14 -40.98 11.40 14.20
C ALA A 14 -40.28 10.02 14.21
N ALA A 15 -41.03 8.94 14.45
CA ALA A 15 -40.51 7.57 14.41
C ALA A 15 -40.90 6.86 13.11
N GLU A 16 -39.96 6.13 12.52
CA GLU A 16 -40.23 5.31 11.35
C GLU A 16 -40.85 3.96 11.71
N VAL A 17 -41.66 3.42 10.81
CA VAL A 17 -42.35 2.12 10.98
C VAL A 17 -41.39 0.97 11.37
N PRO A 18 -40.17 0.83 10.80
CA PRO A 18 -39.24 -0.22 11.21
C PRO A 18 -38.87 -0.16 12.70
N VAL A 19 -38.63 1.03 13.24
CA VAL A 19 -38.27 1.23 14.66
C VAL A 19 -39.46 0.86 15.56
N LEU A 20 -40.67 1.24 15.16
CA LEU A 20 -41.89 0.93 15.91
C LEU A 20 -42.15 -0.58 16.02
N ARG A 21 -41.65 -1.40 15.08
CA ARG A 21 -41.82 -2.86 15.10
C ARG A 21 -41.02 -3.54 16.21
N SER A 22 -39.79 -3.08 16.47
CA SER A 22 -38.91 -3.65 17.51
C SER A 22 -39.06 -2.96 18.87
N LEU A 23 -39.64 -1.76 18.91
CA LEU A 23 -39.73 -0.93 20.11
C LEU A 23 -40.31 -1.64 21.35
N PRO A 24 -41.42 -2.41 21.28
CA PRO A 24 -41.99 -3.04 22.48
C PRO A 24 -41.11 -4.12 23.11
N SER A 25 -40.36 -4.88 22.30
CA SER A 25 -39.45 -5.92 22.82
C SER A 25 -38.21 -5.28 23.42
N VAL A 26 -37.56 -4.35 22.68
CA VAL A 26 -36.34 -3.67 23.16
C VAL A 26 -36.59 -2.96 24.50
N LEU A 27 -37.71 -2.24 24.64
CA LEU A 27 -38.04 -1.55 25.89
C LEU A 27 -38.26 -2.52 27.06
N ARG A 28 -38.85 -3.70 26.82
CA ARG A 28 -39.13 -4.66 27.91
C ARG A 28 -37.90 -5.45 28.29
N ASP A 29 -37.13 -5.91 27.29
CA ASP A 29 -35.91 -6.69 27.49
C ASP A 29 -34.85 -5.87 28.23
N ALA A 30 -34.83 -4.55 28.01
CA ALA A 30 -33.93 -3.62 28.69
C ALA A 30 -34.51 -3.01 29.98
N GLU A 31 -35.64 -3.51 30.50
CA GLU A 31 -36.32 -2.96 31.68
C GLU A 31 -36.57 -1.44 31.60
N PHE A 32 -36.90 -0.96 30.39
CA PHE A 32 -37.11 0.45 30.05
C PHE A 32 -35.88 1.36 30.25
N LYS A 33 -34.68 0.79 30.42
CA LYS A 33 -33.41 1.52 30.35
C LYS A 33 -32.86 1.41 28.93
N VAL A 34 -33.05 2.45 28.15
CA VAL A 34 -32.69 2.45 26.73
C VAL A 34 -32.02 3.75 26.33
N THR A 35 -31.28 3.70 25.23
CA THR A 35 -30.76 4.87 24.52
C THR A 35 -31.59 5.08 23.26
N ALA A 36 -32.03 6.31 23.01
CA ALA A 36 -32.72 6.68 21.78
C ALA A 36 -31.71 7.24 20.77
N VAL A 37 -31.69 6.70 19.56
CA VAL A 37 -30.80 7.15 18.48
C VAL A 37 -31.59 8.06 17.55
N LEU A 38 -31.19 9.33 17.49
CA LEU A 38 -31.84 10.36 16.69
C LEU A 38 -30.95 10.79 15.52
N ALA A 39 -31.52 10.86 14.32
CA ALA A 39 -30.91 11.51 13.14
C ALA A 39 -31.67 12.82 12.86
N GLY A 40 -31.16 13.93 13.37
CA GLY A 40 -31.94 15.17 13.48
C GLY A 40 -33.11 14.98 14.45
N GLU A 41 -34.33 15.26 14.00
CA GLU A 41 -35.58 15.07 14.79
C GLU A 41 -36.25 13.70 14.53
N ARG A 42 -35.54 12.75 13.92
CA ARG A 42 -36.08 11.42 13.57
C ARG A 42 -35.49 10.34 14.45
N LEU A 43 -36.34 9.52 15.06
CA LEU A 43 -35.93 8.31 15.77
C LEU A 43 -35.61 7.21 14.78
N VAL A 44 -34.34 6.82 14.71
CA VAL A 44 -33.81 5.81 13.79
C VAL A 44 -33.51 4.47 14.47
N ALA A 45 -33.25 4.47 15.78
CA ALA A 45 -33.11 3.24 16.57
C ALA A 45 -33.41 3.47 18.06
N VAL A 46 -33.64 2.38 18.77
CA VAL A 46 -33.67 2.33 20.24
C VAL A 46 -32.82 1.15 20.67
N GLU A 47 -31.88 1.41 21.58
CA GLU A 47 -30.86 0.47 21.99
C GLU A 47 -30.97 0.15 23.49
N PRO A 48 -30.70 -1.09 23.92
CA PRO A 48 -30.76 -1.47 25.33
C PRO A 48 -29.57 -0.88 26.11
N GLY A 49 -29.84 -0.29 27.28
CA GLY A 49 -28.81 0.28 28.16
C GLY A 49 -28.37 1.68 27.75
N ASP A 50 -27.24 2.13 28.34
CA ASP A 50 -26.58 3.40 28.01
C ASP A 50 -25.49 3.16 26.96
N THR A 51 -25.77 3.57 25.73
CA THR A 51 -24.86 3.50 24.58
C THR A 51 -24.39 4.89 24.15
N THR A 52 -24.61 5.92 24.98
CA THR A 52 -24.35 7.33 24.61
C THR A 52 -22.87 7.66 24.35
N GLY A 53 -21.95 6.77 24.76
CA GLY A 53 -20.52 6.86 24.44
C GLY A 53 -20.14 6.38 23.04
N GLU A 54 -20.99 5.56 22.41
CA GLU A 54 -20.68 4.79 21.19
C GLU A 54 -21.45 5.34 19.98
N CYS A 55 -21.36 6.65 19.74
CA CYS A 55 -22.03 7.30 18.61
C CYS A 55 -21.03 7.59 17.48
N TYR A 56 -21.18 6.91 16.36
CA TYR A 56 -20.26 6.99 15.23
C TYR A 56 -20.94 7.32 13.91
N GLY A 57 -20.21 7.98 13.02
CA GLY A 57 -20.58 8.19 11.63
C GLY A 57 -19.38 7.86 10.73
N ILE A 58 -19.62 7.65 9.44
CA ILE A 58 -18.54 7.42 8.46
C ILE A 58 -18.56 8.55 7.45
N ALA A 59 -17.44 9.24 7.30
CA ALA A 59 -17.21 10.19 6.23
C ALA A 59 -16.49 9.49 5.08
N PHE A 60 -17.04 9.57 3.87
CA PHE A 60 -16.39 9.07 2.66
C PHE A 60 -15.88 10.22 1.81
N ASP A 61 -14.60 10.17 1.44
CA ASP A 61 -14.02 10.98 0.37
C ASP A 61 -13.92 10.13 -0.90
N VAL A 62 -14.65 10.53 -1.95
CA VAL A 62 -14.76 9.80 -3.21
C VAL A 62 -13.86 10.46 -4.25
N GLY A 63 -12.57 10.15 -4.18
CA GLY A 63 -11.59 10.58 -5.16
C GLY A 63 -11.63 9.75 -6.45
N THR A 64 -11.10 10.32 -7.54
CA THR A 64 -11.00 9.61 -8.84
C THR A 64 -10.18 8.33 -8.70
N THR A 65 -9.02 8.40 -8.05
CA THR A 65 -8.08 7.26 -7.92
C THR A 65 -8.30 6.47 -6.63
N THR A 66 -8.60 7.15 -5.53
CA THR A 66 -8.65 6.56 -4.19
C THR A 66 -9.95 6.95 -3.51
N LEU A 67 -10.53 6.01 -2.78
CA LEU A 67 -11.69 6.23 -1.93
C LEU A 67 -11.25 6.06 -0.47
N VAL A 68 -11.60 7.01 0.39
CA VAL A 68 -11.20 7.01 1.81
C VAL A 68 -12.46 7.01 2.67
N GLY A 69 -12.49 6.16 3.69
CA GLY A 69 -13.54 6.16 4.71
C GLY A 69 -12.94 6.42 6.08
N THR A 70 -13.50 7.40 6.77
CA THR A 70 -13.12 7.75 8.14
C THR A 70 -14.29 7.52 9.07
N LEU A 71 -14.15 6.58 10.00
CA LEU A 71 -15.07 6.41 11.11
C LEU A 71 -14.81 7.54 12.12
N MET A 72 -15.82 8.37 12.34
CA MET A 72 -15.79 9.53 13.22
C MET A 72 -16.59 9.20 14.48
N ASN A 73 -16.01 9.41 15.66
CA ASN A 73 -16.79 9.49 16.89
C ASN A 73 -17.53 10.83 16.88
N LEU A 74 -18.85 10.79 16.77
CA LEU A 74 -19.69 11.99 16.61
C LEU A 74 -19.80 12.81 17.90
N ARG A 75 -19.45 12.24 19.05
CA ARG A 75 -19.45 12.94 20.34
C ARG A 75 -18.18 13.76 20.54
N THR A 76 -17.03 13.18 20.22
CA THR A 76 -15.72 13.85 20.37
C THR A 76 -15.33 14.64 19.12
N GLY A 77 -15.97 14.35 17.97
CA GLY A 77 -15.58 14.89 16.66
C GLY A 77 -14.25 14.34 16.16
N MET A 78 -13.70 13.30 16.79
CA MET A 78 -12.40 12.72 16.44
C MET A 78 -12.56 11.51 15.53
N ALA A 79 -11.58 11.32 14.65
CA ALA A 79 -11.47 10.08 13.88
C ALA A 79 -11.15 8.91 14.84
N ALA A 80 -11.90 7.83 14.72
CA ALA A 80 -11.73 6.60 15.47
C ALA A 80 -11.03 5.52 14.63
N ALA A 81 -11.34 5.48 13.33
CA ALA A 81 -10.70 4.57 12.40
C ALA A 81 -10.66 5.16 10.99
N VAL A 82 -9.70 4.72 10.17
CA VAL A 82 -9.57 5.14 8.78
C VAL A 82 -9.24 3.96 7.89
N SER A 83 -9.67 3.98 6.64
CA SER A 83 -9.21 3.05 5.62
C SER A 83 -9.31 3.70 4.24
N SER A 84 -8.42 3.29 3.34
CA SER A 84 -8.42 3.76 1.96
C SER A 84 -8.11 2.62 1.02
N THR A 85 -8.67 2.68 -0.18
CA THR A 85 -8.36 1.75 -1.25
C THR A 85 -8.57 2.39 -2.62
N LEU A 86 -8.15 1.72 -3.68
CA LEU A 86 -8.35 2.19 -5.04
C LEU A 86 -9.86 2.28 -5.35
N ASN A 87 -10.25 3.33 -6.06
CA ASN A 87 -11.62 3.49 -6.50
C ASN A 87 -11.96 2.36 -7.48
N GLY A 88 -12.96 1.53 -7.15
CA GLY A 88 -13.40 0.40 -7.97
C GLY A 88 -13.89 0.78 -9.37
N GLN A 89 -14.04 2.07 -9.66
CA GLN A 89 -14.31 2.57 -11.01
C GLN A 89 -13.10 2.55 -11.95
N ALA A 90 -11.88 2.36 -11.45
CA ALA A 90 -10.65 2.39 -12.25
C ALA A 90 -10.69 1.49 -13.51
N PRO A 91 -11.27 0.27 -13.48
CA PRO A 91 -11.37 -0.58 -14.67
C PRO A 91 -12.25 -0.02 -15.79
N PHE A 92 -13.15 0.91 -15.47
CA PHE A 92 -14.07 1.54 -16.44
C PHE A 92 -13.54 2.89 -16.96
N GLY A 93 -12.39 3.33 -16.48
CA GLY A 93 -11.76 4.59 -16.89
C GLY A 93 -10.74 5.07 -15.85
N ALA A 94 -9.56 5.43 -16.34
CA ALA A 94 -8.45 5.93 -15.52
C ALA A 94 -8.73 7.33 -14.93
N ASP A 95 -9.58 8.11 -15.58
CA ASP A 95 -9.91 9.49 -15.21
C ASP A 95 -11.42 9.78 -15.27
N VAL A 96 -11.79 11.01 -14.94
CA VAL A 96 -13.20 11.45 -14.94
C VAL A 96 -13.80 11.40 -16.36
N ILE A 97 -13.03 11.75 -17.39
CA ILE A 97 -13.54 11.88 -18.77
C ILE A 97 -13.79 10.50 -19.38
N SER A 98 -12.87 9.56 -19.20
CA SER A 98 -13.01 8.17 -19.62
C SER A 98 -14.20 7.49 -18.93
N ARG A 99 -14.42 7.74 -17.63
CA ARG A 99 -15.61 7.24 -16.92
C ARG A 99 -16.91 7.87 -17.41
N ILE A 100 -16.90 9.16 -17.75
CA ILE A 100 -18.05 9.82 -18.41
C ILE A 100 -18.31 9.14 -19.75
N SER A 101 -17.27 8.90 -20.56
CA SER A 101 -17.38 8.21 -21.84
C SER A 101 -17.98 6.81 -21.69
N HIS A 102 -17.56 6.04 -20.68
CA HIS A 102 -18.18 4.74 -20.35
C HIS A 102 -19.66 4.90 -20.01
N GLY A 103 -20.01 5.85 -19.14
CA GLY A 103 -21.39 6.13 -18.75
C GLY A 103 -22.30 6.58 -19.92
N MET A 104 -21.73 7.18 -20.96
CA MET A 104 -22.47 7.57 -22.18
C MET A 104 -22.97 6.36 -22.99
N ASN A 105 -22.45 5.15 -22.73
CA ASN A 105 -22.91 3.92 -23.38
C ASN A 105 -24.31 3.46 -22.94
N GLY A 106 -24.86 4.03 -21.85
CA GLY A 106 -26.25 3.84 -21.46
C GLY A 106 -26.46 3.68 -19.94
N PRO A 107 -27.71 3.52 -19.49
CA PRO A 107 -28.06 3.41 -18.07
C PRO A 107 -27.39 2.22 -17.34
N GLU A 108 -27.12 1.13 -18.06
CA GLU A 108 -26.42 -0.04 -17.51
C GLU A 108 -24.97 0.31 -17.15
N ALA A 109 -24.24 0.99 -18.03
CA ALA A 109 -22.87 1.44 -17.76
C ALA A 109 -22.76 2.42 -16.58
N VAL A 110 -23.75 3.30 -16.41
CA VAL A 110 -23.85 4.16 -15.22
C VAL A 110 -24.09 3.34 -13.95
N SER A 111 -24.91 2.29 -14.04
CA SER A 111 -25.19 1.39 -12.91
C SER A 111 -23.96 0.59 -12.51
N GLU A 112 -23.13 0.17 -13.47
CA GLU A 112 -21.83 -0.48 -13.20
C GLU A 112 -20.89 0.44 -12.42
N LEU A 113 -20.74 1.70 -12.87
CA LEU A 113 -19.92 2.71 -12.19
C LEU A 113 -20.42 2.98 -10.75
N GLN A 114 -21.73 3.02 -10.54
CA GLN A 114 -22.31 3.17 -9.20
C GLN A 114 -22.03 1.94 -8.34
N ALA A 115 -22.30 0.74 -8.85
CA ALA A 115 -22.10 -0.51 -8.14
C ALA A 115 -20.63 -0.69 -7.73
N ALA A 116 -19.70 -0.29 -8.59
CA ALA A 116 -18.27 -0.30 -8.31
C ALA A 116 -17.91 0.59 -7.10
N VAL A 117 -18.39 1.83 -7.06
CA VAL A 117 -18.14 2.75 -5.92
C VAL A 117 -18.75 2.21 -4.63
N VAL A 118 -20.00 1.74 -4.68
CA VAL A 118 -20.69 1.21 -3.51
C VAL A 118 -20.00 -0.05 -2.98
N LYS A 119 -19.50 -0.92 -3.88
CA LYS A 119 -18.69 -2.08 -3.51
C LYS A 119 -17.43 -1.63 -2.77
N THR A 120 -16.68 -0.67 -3.33
CA THR A 120 -15.48 -0.11 -2.70
C THR A 120 -15.76 0.52 -1.34
N MET A 121 -16.86 1.27 -1.20
CA MET A 121 -17.27 1.85 0.08
C MET A 121 -17.50 0.76 1.15
N ASN A 122 -18.22 -0.32 0.80
CA ASN A 122 -18.45 -1.42 1.73
C ASN A 122 -17.16 -2.17 2.10
N GLU A 123 -16.23 -2.34 1.16
CA GLU A 123 -14.91 -2.92 1.42
C GLU A 123 -14.11 -2.07 2.41
N ILE A 124 -14.14 -0.74 2.27
CA ILE A 124 -13.50 0.20 3.20
C ILE A 124 -14.07 0.06 4.62
N ILE A 125 -15.39 -0.04 4.75
CA ILE A 125 -16.05 -0.24 6.06
C ILE A 125 -15.53 -1.52 6.73
N GLY A 126 -15.37 -2.59 5.95
CA GLY A 126 -14.83 -3.87 6.43
C GLY A 126 -13.34 -3.85 6.77
N ARG A 127 -12.61 -2.80 6.38
CA ARG A 127 -11.14 -2.69 6.52
C ARG A 127 -10.70 -1.45 7.31
N LEU A 128 -11.61 -0.87 8.10
CA LEU A 128 -11.30 0.25 8.98
C LEU A 128 -10.19 -0.10 9.97
N VAL A 129 -9.13 0.71 9.99
CA VAL A 129 -8.02 0.59 10.92
C VAL A 129 -8.24 1.55 12.07
N ILE A 130 -8.36 1.01 13.29
CA ILE A 130 -8.49 1.81 14.51
C ILE A 130 -7.22 2.65 14.70
N LEU A 131 -7.40 3.96 14.85
CA LEU A 131 -6.32 4.89 15.12
C LEU A 131 -5.80 4.66 16.53
N ASP A 132 -4.54 4.26 16.61
CA ASP A 132 -3.79 4.07 17.85
C ASP A 132 -2.32 4.38 17.59
N PRO A 133 -1.98 5.61 17.16
CA PRO A 133 -0.61 5.95 16.82
C PRO A 133 0.29 5.80 18.05
N ASN A 134 1.54 5.42 17.80
CA ASN A 134 2.55 5.30 18.85
C ASN A 134 2.87 6.66 19.50
N VAL A 135 2.73 7.74 18.73
CA VAL A 135 2.91 9.11 19.20
C VAL A 135 1.62 9.65 19.81
N ARG A 136 1.70 10.12 21.05
CA ARG A 136 0.58 10.69 21.81
C ARG A 136 0.95 12.08 22.32
N LYS A 137 0.01 13.02 22.24
CA LYS A 137 0.18 14.38 22.77
C LYS A 137 -0.82 14.62 23.90
N VAL A 138 -0.32 15.02 25.06
CA VAL A 138 -1.13 15.24 26.27
C VAL A 138 -0.92 16.68 26.71
N TYR A 139 -2.00 17.48 26.69
CA TYR A 139 -1.96 18.84 27.20
C TYR A 139 -2.18 18.82 28.72
N VAL A 140 -1.29 19.48 29.46
CA VAL A 140 -1.34 19.54 30.93
C VAL A 140 -1.13 20.98 31.41
N GLU A 141 -1.84 21.33 32.48
CA GLU A 141 -1.63 22.56 33.24
C GLU A 141 -1.03 22.19 34.59
N LEU A 142 0.26 22.47 34.79
CA LEU A 142 0.99 22.09 36.00
C LEU A 142 0.95 23.22 37.04
N GLU A 143 0.92 22.86 38.31
CA GLU A 143 1.09 23.84 39.39
C GLU A 143 2.55 24.34 39.45
N PRO A 144 2.81 25.66 39.43
CA PRO A 144 4.16 26.20 39.55
C PRO A 144 4.85 25.79 40.87
N PRO A 145 6.19 25.67 40.91
CA PRO A 145 6.91 25.29 42.13
C PRO A 145 6.77 26.38 43.22
N THR A 146 6.66 25.94 44.47
CA THR A 146 6.53 26.78 45.66
C THR A 146 7.58 26.41 46.71
N LEU A 147 7.61 27.10 47.85
CA LEU A 147 8.49 26.70 48.95
C LEU A 147 8.04 25.36 49.55
N GLU A 148 6.75 25.09 49.53
CA GLU A 148 6.10 23.88 50.02
C GLU A 148 6.18 22.70 49.03
N ASP A 149 6.27 22.98 47.72
CA ASP A 149 6.43 21.98 46.65
C ASP A 149 7.66 22.27 45.76
N GLN A 150 8.78 21.65 46.12
CA GLN A 150 10.08 21.76 45.45
C GLN A 150 10.40 20.55 44.57
N ARG A 151 9.39 19.78 44.14
CA ARG A 151 9.59 18.66 43.20
C ARG A 151 10.25 19.15 41.91
N SER A 152 11.05 18.28 41.30
CA SER A 152 11.70 18.55 40.02
C SER A 152 10.68 18.74 38.90
N ASP A 153 11.06 19.49 37.87
CA ASP A 153 10.22 19.74 36.69
C ASP A 153 9.78 18.42 36.01
N VAL A 154 10.66 17.40 36.01
CA VAL A 154 10.35 16.06 35.45
C VAL A 154 9.34 15.31 36.30
N ALA A 155 9.51 15.29 37.62
CA ALA A 155 8.57 14.61 38.52
C ALA A 155 7.19 15.27 38.47
N ARG A 156 7.15 16.61 38.39
CA ARG A 156 5.91 17.38 38.24
C ARG A 156 5.16 17.03 36.95
N LEU A 157 5.88 16.87 35.85
CA LEU A 157 5.30 16.43 34.59
C LEU A 157 4.87 14.95 34.64
N HIS A 158 5.67 14.08 35.27
CA HIS A 158 5.39 12.65 35.39
C HIS A 158 4.09 12.42 36.16
N ASP A 159 3.95 13.03 37.34
CA ASP A 159 2.76 12.91 38.18
C ASP A 159 1.49 13.40 37.44
N ALA A 160 1.61 14.45 36.62
CA ALA A 160 0.50 14.96 35.82
C ALA A 160 0.12 14.03 34.65
N LEU A 161 1.09 13.38 34.03
CA LEU A 161 0.83 12.38 32.98
C LEU A 161 0.28 11.08 33.56
N GLU A 162 0.77 10.65 34.72
CA GLU A 162 0.29 9.46 35.42
C GLU A 162 -1.19 9.62 35.82
N ALA A 163 -1.59 10.83 36.23
CA ALA A 163 -3.00 11.16 36.51
C ALA A 163 -3.90 11.03 35.26
N GLU A 164 -3.36 11.25 34.07
CA GLU A 164 -4.03 11.06 32.77
C GLU A 164 -3.86 9.61 32.23
N GLY A 165 -3.24 8.71 33.00
CA GLY A 165 -3.05 7.30 32.64
C GLY A 165 -1.87 7.04 31.70
N HIS A 166 -0.88 7.94 31.67
CA HIS A 166 0.32 7.82 30.86
C HIS A 166 1.57 7.68 31.74
N ASP A 167 2.45 6.73 31.39
CA ASP A 167 3.79 6.68 31.95
C ASP A 167 4.78 7.41 31.03
N MET A 168 5.92 7.85 31.58
CA MET A 168 6.97 8.46 30.79
C MET A 168 8.40 8.19 31.29
N THR A 169 9.31 8.06 30.33
CA THR A 169 10.75 8.08 30.51
C THR A 169 11.33 9.28 29.76
N ALA A 170 12.20 10.05 30.42
CA ALA A 170 12.77 11.27 29.85
C ALA A 170 14.28 11.12 29.63
N GLU A 171 14.72 11.33 28.40
CA GLU A 171 16.14 11.36 28.07
C GLU A 171 16.73 12.77 28.16
N VAL A 172 18.05 12.83 28.33
CA VAL A 172 18.81 14.08 28.48
C VAL A 172 18.47 15.15 27.43
N PRO A 173 18.27 14.83 26.12
CA PRO A 173 17.94 15.85 25.13
C PRO A 173 16.69 16.67 25.47
N VAL A 174 15.61 16.05 25.97
CA VAL A 174 14.40 16.79 26.37
C VAL A 174 14.61 17.54 27.67
N LEU A 175 15.31 16.93 28.63
CA LEU A 175 15.60 17.53 29.94
C LEU A 175 16.38 18.85 29.83
N ARG A 176 17.17 19.04 28.77
CA ARG A 176 17.90 20.30 28.52
C ARG A 176 16.98 21.49 28.28
N SER A 177 15.79 21.27 27.72
CA SER A 177 14.83 22.32 27.38
C SER A 177 13.65 22.43 28.37
N LEU A 178 13.40 21.37 29.14
CA LEU A 178 12.23 21.27 30.01
C LEU A 178 12.07 22.46 30.98
N PRO A 179 13.11 22.91 31.72
CA PRO A 179 12.93 23.97 32.71
C PRO A 179 12.54 25.32 32.10
N SER A 180 13.10 25.67 30.94
CA SER A 180 12.76 26.92 30.25
C SER A 180 11.36 26.83 29.65
N VAL A 181 11.03 25.73 28.96
CA VAL A 181 9.71 25.57 28.32
C VAL A 181 8.57 25.65 29.34
N LEU A 182 8.71 24.98 30.49
CA LEU A 182 7.68 25.05 31.54
C LEU A 182 7.47 26.47 32.04
N ARG A 183 8.54 27.24 32.28
CA ARG A 183 8.44 28.61 32.83
C ARG A 183 7.93 29.59 31.79
N ASP A 184 8.43 29.52 30.57
CA ASP A 184 8.05 30.42 29.47
C ASP A 184 6.58 30.23 29.06
N ALA A 185 6.05 29.01 29.22
CA ALA A 185 4.67 28.67 28.93
C ALA A 185 3.73 28.78 30.14
N GLU A 186 4.18 29.38 31.25
CA GLU A 186 3.42 29.49 32.50
C GLU A 186 2.86 28.14 32.98
N PHE A 187 3.66 27.08 32.83
CA PHE A 187 3.36 25.69 33.20
C PHE A 187 2.18 25.07 32.43
N LYS A 188 1.77 25.67 31.30
CA LYS A 188 0.77 25.16 30.37
C LYS A 188 1.46 24.59 29.15
N VAL A 189 1.61 23.29 29.10
CA VAL A 189 2.44 22.62 28.09
C VAL A 189 1.76 21.39 27.51
N THR A 190 2.24 20.97 26.34
CA THR A 190 1.88 19.68 25.75
C THR A 190 3.08 18.75 25.82
N ALA A 191 2.92 17.62 26.50
CA ALA A 191 3.89 16.54 26.45
C ALA A 191 3.69 15.71 25.18
N VAL A 192 4.78 15.35 24.51
CA VAL A 192 4.77 14.47 23.34
C VAL A 192 5.46 13.17 23.73
N LEU A 193 4.70 12.07 23.72
CA LEU A 193 5.14 10.73 24.04
C LEU A 193 5.25 9.89 22.77
N GLY A 194 6.32 9.12 22.60
CA GLY A 194 6.45 8.05 21.62
C GLY A 194 6.55 6.72 22.36
N GLY A 195 5.44 5.98 22.47
CA GLY A 195 5.32 4.94 23.49
C GLY A 195 5.46 5.57 24.88
N GLU A 196 6.40 5.07 25.68
CA GLU A 196 6.73 5.63 27.00
C GLU A 196 7.84 6.69 26.95
N HIS A 197 8.43 6.99 25.79
CA HIS A 197 9.51 7.96 25.70
C HIS A 197 8.98 9.38 25.54
N LEU A 198 9.38 10.29 26.43
CA LEU A 198 9.13 11.72 26.28
C LEU A 198 10.01 12.28 25.15
N VAL A 199 9.39 12.53 23.99
CA VAL A 199 10.04 13.03 22.76
C VAL A 199 10.23 14.55 22.81
N ALA A 200 9.23 15.27 23.30
CA ALA A 200 9.25 16.73 23.39
C ALA A 200 8.29 17.26 24.47
N VAL A 201 8.54 18.49 24.92
CA VAL A 201 7.59 19.29 25.68
C VAL A 201 7.43 20.61 24.95
N GLU A 202 6.19 20.96 24.63
CA GLU A 202 5.86 22.10 23.77
C GLU A 202 5.06 23.14 24.55
N PRO A 203 5.28 24.45 24.30
CA PRO A 203 4.53 25.50 24.97
C PRO A 203 3.07 25.55 24.50
N GLY A 204 2.14 25.66 25.44
CA GLY A 204 0.70 25.74 25.16
C GLY A 204 0.07 24.41 24.76
N ASN A 205 -1.15 24.48 24.21
CA ASN A 205 -1.88 23.31 23.72
C ASN A 205 -1.62 23.10 22.22
N THR A 206 -0.78 22.11 21.90
CA THR A 206 -0.39 21.74 20.54
C THR A 206 -0.88 20.36 20.13
N THR A 207 -1.83 19.78 20.89
CA THR A 207 -2.52 18.51 20.54
C THR A 207 -3.20 18.58 19.15
N GLY A 208 -3.40 19.81 18.66
CA GLY A 208 -3.76 20.20 17.31
C GLY A 208 -2.87 19.63 16.19
N GLU A 209 -1.59 19.43 16.46
CA GLU A 209 -0.54 19.24 15.45
C GLU A 209 0.30 18.00 15.82
N CYS A 210 -0.05 16.85 15.25
CA CYS A 210 0.66 15.60 15.47
C CYS A 210 0.82 14.87 14.15
N TYR A 211 2.06 14.76 13.66
CA TYR A 211 2.34 14.19 12.36
C TYR A 211 3.39 13.08 12.43
N GLY A 212 3.34 12.20 11.44
CA GLY A 212 4.36 11.20 11.15
C GLY A 212 4.45 10.94 9.66
N ILE A 213 5.48 10.23 9.20
CA ILE A 213 5.68 9.95 7.77
C ILE A 213 5.76 8.45 7.51
N ALA A 214 4.96 7.96 6.56
CA ALA A 214 5.09 6.61 6.04
C ALA A 214 5.93 6.65 4.75
N PHE A 215 7.02 5.88 4.72
CA PHE A 215 7.91 5.75 3.58
C PHE A 215 7.88 4.34 3.01
N ASP A 216 7.78 4.26 1.69
CA ASP A 216 8.11 3.10 0.88
C ASP A 216 9.40 3.39 0.09
N VAL A 217 10.47 2.68 0.44
CA VAL A 217 11.80 2.82 -0.15
C VAL A 217 12.01 1.71 -1.17
N GLY A 218 11.46 1.93 -2.36
CA GLY A 218 11.66 1.05 -3.50
C GLY A 218 13.03 1.23 -4.16
N THR A 219 13.43 0.23 -4.93
CA THR A 219 14.69 0.27 -5.71
C THR A 219 14.65 1.43 -6.71
N THR A 220 13.56 1.61 -7.45
CA THR A 220 13.43 2.64 -8.49
C THR A 220 12.82 3.94 -7.98
N THR A 221 11.83 3.85 -7.08
CA THR A 221 11.01 4.98 -6.65
C THR A 221 10.91 4.99 -5.13
N LEU A 222 11.02 6.19 -4.53
CA LEU A 222 10.70 6.43 -3.13
C LEU A 222 9.38 7.18 -3.06
N VAL A 223 8.51 6.76 -2.15
CA VAL A 223 7.24 7.43 -1.86
C VAL A 223 7.19 7.76 -0.37
N GLY A 224 6.88 9.01 -0.04
CA GLY A 224 6.62 9.45 1.32
C GLY A 224 5.22 10.04 1.45
N THR A 225 4.52 9.67 2.51
CA THR A 225 3.17 10.17 2.85
C THR A 225 3.22 10.79 4.24
N LEU A 226 3.01 12.10 4.33
CA LEU A 226 2.87 12.79 5.61
C LEU A 226 1.45 12.54 6.15
N MET A 227 1.35 11.95 7.32
CA MET A 227 0.10 11.58 7.97
C MET A 227 -0.18 12.49 9.16
N ASN A 228 -1.41 12.99 9.27
CA ASN A 228 -1.90 13.55 10.52
C ASN A 228 -2.29 12.39 11.44
N LEU A 229 -1.53 12.18 12.52
CA LEU A 229 -1.70 11.04 13.42
C LEU A 229 -2.99 11.13 14.25
N ARG A 230 -3.59 12.32 14.38
CA ARG A 230 -4.88 12.49 15.07
C ARG A 230 -6.05 12.11 14.19
N THR A 231 -6.02 12.49 12.91
CA THR A 231 -7.15 12.26 12.00
C THR A 231 -7.00 11.01 11.15
N GLY A 232 -5.80 10.45 11.04
CA GLY A 232 -5.49 9.35 10.15
C GLY A 232 -5.38 9.75 8.67
N MET A 233 -5.56 11.03 8.34
CA MET A 233 -5.58 11.51 6.95
C MET A 233 -4.17 11.84 6.46
N ALA A 234 -3.93 11.59 5.16
CA ALA A 234 -2.74 12.07 4.48
C ALA A 234 -2.81 13.60 4.32
N ALA A 235 -1.81 14.30 4.85
CA ALA A 235 -1.66 15.74 4.71
C ALA A 235 -0.96 16.12 3.40
N ALA A 236 -0.03 15.29 2.94
CA ALA A 236 0.64 15.42 1.64
C ALA A 236 1.24 14.07 1.22
N VAL A 237 1.43 13.89 -0.09
CA VAL A 237 2.08 12.70 -0.67
C VAL A 237 3.08 13.16 -1.72
N SER A 238 4.31 12.65 -1.65
CA SER A 238 5.35 13.00 -2.60
C SER A 238 6.19 11.79 -2.95
N SER A 239 6.50 11.65 -4.24
CA SER A 239 7.38 10.60 -4.75
C SER A 239 8.50 11.18 -5.61
N THR A 240 9.58 10.42 -5.78
CA THR A 240 10.66 10.70 -6.75
C THR A 240 11.44 9.43 -7.05
N LEU A 241 12.32 9.50 -8.05
CA LEU A 241 13.28 8.42 -8.31
C LEU A 241 14.28 8.28 -7.17
N ASN A 242 14.65 7.04 -6.88
CA ASN A 242 15.67 6.74 -5.89
C ASN A 242 17.02 7.31 -6.33
N GLY A 243 17.59 8.21 -5.51
CA GLY A 243 18.89 8.82 -5.76
C GLY A 243 20.06 7.84 -5.82
N GLN A 244 19.85 6.57 -5.47
CA GLN A 244 20.81 5.49 -5.64
C GLN A 244 20.94 4.99 -7.09
N ALA A 245 20.04 5.37 -8.00
CA ALA A 245 20.06 4.94 -9.40
C ALA A 245 21.41 5.13 -10.13
N PRO A 246 22.21 6.20 -9.90
CA PRO A 246 23.53 6.35 -10.51
C PRO A 246 24.55 5.27 -10.14
N PHE A 247 24.36 4.57 -9.02
CA PHE A 247 25.27 3.55 -8.51
C PHE A 247 24.86 2.12 -8.89
N GLY A 248 23.62 1.94 -9.38
CA GLY A 248 23.09 0.64 -9.77
C GLY A 248 21.62 0.72 -10.14
N ALA A 249 21.27 0.07 -11.24
CA ALA A 249 19.91 0.02 -11.78
C ALA A 249 18.99 -0.89 -10.95
N ASP A 250 19.56 -1.88 -10.26
CA ASP A 250 18.85 -2.89 -9.47
C ASP A 250 19.54 -3.16 -8.12
N VAL A 251 18.96 -4.06 -7.34
CA VAL A 251 19.47 -4.45 -6.01
C VAL A 251 20.88 -5.04 -6.11
N ILE A 252 21.14 -5.94 -7.06
CA ILE A 252 22.41 -6.67 -7.17
C ILE A 252 23.55 -5.74 -7.58
N SER A 253 23.32 -4.84 -8.55
CA SER A 253 24.30 -3.84 -8.97
C SER A 253 24.64 -2.86 -7.85
N ARG A 254 23.67 -2.47 -7.01
CA ARG A 254 23.94 -1.66 -5.80
C ARG A 254 24.74 -2.40 -4.75
N ILE A 255 24.45 -3.67 -4.52
CA ILE A 255 25.28 -4.52 -3.65
C ILE A 255 26.70 -4.58 -4.20
N SER A 256 26.86 -4.80 -5.51
CA SER A 256 28.16 -4.82 -6.17
C SER A 256 28.93 -3.49 -6.03
N HIS A 257 28.25 -2.35 -6.00
CA HIS A 257 28.89 -1.07 -5.68
C HIS A 257 29.37 -1.04 -4.23
N GLY A 258 28.52 -1.46 -3.28
CA GLY A 258 28.84 -1.54 -1.86
C GLY A 258 30.04 -2.45 -1.54
N MET A 259 30.27 -3.50 -2.35
CA MET A 259 31.45 -4.37 -2.24
C MET A 259 32.79 -3.65 -2.41
N ASN A 260 32.80 -2.41 -2.93
CA ASN A 260 34.00 -1.59 -3.04
C ASN A 260 34.47 -1.02 -1.68
N GLY A 261 33.69 -1.20 -0.61
CA GLY A 261 34.08 -0.88 0.77
C GLY A 261 33.11 0.06 1.48
N PRO A 262 33.40 0.39 2.76
CA PRO A 262 32.49 1.19 3.61
C PRO A 262 32.16 2.57 3.05
N GLU A 263 33.07 3.18 2.29
CA GLU A 263 32.86 4.47 1.62
C GLU A 263 31.75 4.36 0.56
N ALA A 264 31.74 3.30 -0.24
CA ALA A 264 30.72 3.05 -1.26
C ALA A 264 29.34 2.77 -0.65
N VAL A 265 29.29 2.08 0.49
CA VAL A 265 28.04 1.92 1.28
C VAL A 265 27.55 3.26 1.81
N SER A 266 28.47 4.11 2.30
CA SER A 266 28.15 5.46 2.79
C SER A 266 27.62 6.37 1.67
N GLU A 267 28.12 6.25 0.45
CA GLU A 267 27.61 6.97 -0.73
C GLU A 267 26.15 6.58 -1.04
N LEU A 268 25.86 5.28 -1.03
CA LEU A 268 24.51 4.75 -1.25
C LEU A 268 23.55 5.19 -0.14
N GLN A 269 24.02 5.20 1.12
CA GLN A 269 23.26 5.68 2.28
C GLN A 269 22.95 7.18 2.16
N ALA A 270 23.97 7.98 1.87
CA ALA A 270 23.80 9.42 1.69
C ALA A 270 22.84 9.74 0.54
N ALA A 271 22.88 8.97 -0.55
CA ALA A 271 21.98 9.14 -1.69
C ALA A 271 20.51 8.87 -1.33
N VAL A 272 20.21 7.78 -0.61
CA VAL A 272 18.83 7.47 -0.21
C VAL A 272 18.32 8.45 0.85
N VAL A 273 19.12 8.79 1.86
CA VAL A 273 18.74 9.77 2.90
C VAL A 273 18.51 11.15 2.31
N LYS A 274 19.36 11.60 1.37
CA LYS A 274 19.15 12.85 0.64
C LYS A 274 17.81 12.83 -0.10
N THR A 275 17.51 11.74 -0.79
CA THR A 275 16.24 11.58 -1.54
C THR A 275 15.04 11.63 -0.60
N MET A 276 15.10 10.93 0.55
CA MET A 276 14.05 10.97 1.57
C MET A 276 13.87 12.40 2.12
N ASN A 277 14.96 13.10 2.43
CA ASN A 277 14.90 14.48 2.92
C ASN A 277 14.35 15.48 1.88
N GLU A 278 14.59 15.27 0.59
CA GLU A 278 13.95 16.04 -0.49
C GLU A 278 12.44 15.78 -0.57
N ILE A 279 12.00 14.54 -0.34
CA ILE A 279 10.57 14.21 -0.20
C ILE A 279 10.00 14.92 1.03
N ILE A 280 10.65 14.83 2.20
CA ILE A 280 10.22 15.49 3.44
C ILE A 280 10.05 16.99 3.23
N GLY A 281 11.01 17.66 2.58
CA GLY A 281 10.93 19.09 2.28
C GLY A 281 9.72 19.46 1.41
N ARG A 282 9.39 18.63 0.40
CA ARG A 282 8.18 18.83 -0.42
C ARG A 282 6.90 18.59 0.37
N LEU A 283 6.84 17.54 1.18
CA LEU A 283 5.70 17.24 2.05
C LEU A 283 5.38 18.39 3.01
N TYR A 284 6.42 18.94 3.66
CA TYR A 284 6.28 20.09 4.54
C TYR A 284 5.82 21.36 3.80
N ALA A 285 6.39 21.63 2.64
CA ALA A 285 6.01 22.78 1.83
C ALA A 285 4.54 22.72 1.36
N GLU A 286 4.06 21.52 0.99
CA GLU A 286 2.69 21.31 0.53
C GLU A 286 1.68 21.37 1.69
N ALA A 287 1.98 20.70 2.81
CA ALA A 287 1.07 20.62 3.95
C ALA A 287 1.11 21.83 4.88
N GLY A 288 2.14 22.69 4.77
CA GLY A 288 2.38 23.76 5.74
C GLY A 288 2.77 23.25 7.14
N VAL A 289 3.42 22.09 7.18
CA VAL A 289 3.88 21.41 8.42
C VAL A 289 5.38 21.55 8.55
N THR A 290 5.89 21.49 9.77
CA THR A 290 7.32 21.62 10.08
C THR A 290 7.87 20.35 10.74
N ALA A 291 9.20 20.20 10.71
CA ALA A 291 9.88 19.06 11.30
C ALA A 291 9.61 18.90 12.80
N ASP A 292 9.45 20.00 13.54
CA ASP A 292 9.17 19.98 14.98
C ASP A 292 7.77 19.46 15.34
N ARG A 293 6.89 19.24 14.36
CA ARG A 293 5.57 18.62 14.55
C ARG A 293 5.47 17.20 14.00
N THR A 294 6.59 16.64 13.52
CA THR A 294 6.66 15.32 12.90
C THR A 294 7.54 14.39 13.73
N TYR A 295 6.96 13.45 14.47
CA TYR A 295 7.67 12.77 15.57
C TYR A 295 8.08 11.34 15.27
N GLU A 296 7.48 10.70 14.27
CA GLU A 296 7.77 9.32 13.91
C GLU A 296 7.75 9.13 12.39
N ALA A 297 8.61 8.27 11.88
CA ALA A 297 8.56 7.78 10.52
C ALA A 297 8.52 6.24 10.52
N VAL A 298 7.59 5.64 9.78
CA VAL A 298 7.63 4.20 9.47
C VAL A 298 8.20 4.04 8.08
N VAL A 299 9.23 3.20 7.94
CA VAL A 299 9.94 2.98 6.68
C VAL A 299 9.87 1.50 6.32
N VAL A 300 9.39 1.23 5.11
CA VAL A 300 9.35 -0.12 4.53
C VAL A 300 10.10 -0.14 3.21
N GLY A 301 10.47 -1.33 2.76
CA GLY A 301 11.26 -1.59 1.57
C GLY A 301 11.89 -2.97 1.60
N ASN A 302 12.44 -3.39 0.46
CA ASN A 302 13.16 -4.64 0.38
C ASN A 302 14.41 -4.61 1.28
N VAL A 303 14.92 -5.79 1.63
CA VAL A 303 15.98 -5.95 2.64
C VAL A 303 17.23 -5.13 2.29
N THR A 304 17.65 -5.13 1.03
CA THR A 304 18.81 -4.34 0.61
C THR A 304 18.59 -2.85 0.75
N MET A 305 17.41 -2.33 0.39
CA MET A 305 17.10 -0.91 0.54
C MET A 305 17.16 -0.48 2.01
N LEU A 306 16.65 -1.30 2.94
CA LEU A 306 16.77 -1.03 4.36
C LEU A 306 18.22 -1.08 4.85
N HIS A 307 19.02 -2.06 4.43
CA HIS A 307 20.43 -2.13 4.81
C HIS A 307 21.18 -0.87 4.37
N LEU A 308 20.99 -0.45 3.12
CA LEU A 308 21.61 0.76 2.59
C LEU A 308 21.13 2.03 3.29
N LEU A 309 19.86 2.11 3.69
CA LEU A 309 19.34 3.25 4.47
C LEU A 309 20.07 3.44 5.81
N PHE A 310 20.38 2.34 6.48
CA PHE A 310 21.10 2.36 7.77
C PHE A 310 22.63 2.28 7.61
N GLY A 311 23.16 2.33 6.38
CA GLY A 311 24.61 2.24 6.13
C GLY A 311 25.21 0.88 6.51
N VAL A 312 24.38 -0.17 6.54
CA VAL A 312 24.79 -1.55 6.81
C VAL A 312 25.20 -2.22 5.51
N ASP A 313 26.31 -2.96 5.52
CA ASP A 313 26.82 -3.67 4.35
C ASP A 313 25.82 -4.76 3.86
N PRO A 314 25.26 -4.64 2.65
CA PRO A 314 24.33 -5.62 2.12
C PRO A 314 25.02 -6.79 1.39
N THR A 315 26.35 -6.83 1.30
CA THR A 315 27.12 -7.86 0.55
C THR A 315 26.70 -9.30 0.87
N PRO A 316 26.48 -9.69 2.15
CA PRO A 316 26.02 -11.02 2.51
C PRO A 316 24.68 -11.46 1.86
N ILE A 317 23.82 -10.51 1.45
CA ILE A 317 22.52 -10.79 0.80
C ILE A 317 22.74 -11.37 -0.61
N ALA A 318 23.81 -10.97 -1.31
CA ALA A 318 24.11 -11.45 -2.66
C ALA A 318 24.99 -12.73 -2.68
N MET A 319 25.45 -13.20 -1.52
CA MET A 319 26.33 -14.36 -1.41
C MET A 319 25.61 -15.51 -0.73
N MET A 320 25.54 -16.67 -1.38
CA MET A 320 25.00 -17.89 -0.76
C MET A 320 25.68 -18.12 0.60
N PRO A 321 24.93 -18.28 1.71
CA PRO A 321 23.51 -18.65 1.79
C PRO A 321 22.49 -17.49 1.88
N PHE A 322 22.81 -16.31 1.35
CA PHE A 322 21.94 -15.13 1.28
C PHE A 322 21.51 -14.63 2.67
N ALA A 323 22.49 -14.41 3.56
CA ALA A 323 22.21 -14.11 4.97
C ALA A 323 22.23 -12.59 5.21
N PRO A 324 21.10 -11.91 5.40
CA PRO A 324 21.08 -10.49 5.74
C PRO A 324 21.65 -10.22 7.14
N ALA A 325 22.09 -8.99 7.40
CA ALA A 325 22.62 -8.59 8.70
C ALA A 325 21.51 -8.46 9.77
N PHE A 326 20.30 -8.06 9.34
CA PHE A 326 19.11 -8.02 10.19
C PHE A 326 17.86 -8.36 9.38
N MET A 327 16.87 -8.93 10.06
CA MET A 327 15.49 -9.10 9.56
C MET A 327 14.46 -8.59 10.55
N GLU A 328 14.88 -8.33 11.78
CA GLU A 328 14.09 -7.80 12.87
C GLU A 328 13.70 -6.33 12.61
N PRO A 329 12.57 -5.87 13.16
CA PRO A 329 12.22 -4.46 13.09
C PRO A 329 13.23 -3.62 13.89
N LEU A 330 13.61 -2.46 13.34
CA LEU A 330 14.50 -1.51 13.98
C LEU A 330 13.72 -0.27 14.43
N ALA A 331 14.05 0.24 15.63
CA ALA A 331 13.59 1.53 16.14
C ALA A 331 14.82 2.39 16.42
N VAL A 332 15.05 3.40 15.59
CA VAL A 332 16.30 4.19 15.58
C VAL A 332 15.98 5.67 15.70
N PRO A 333 16.72 6.46 16.50
CA PRO A 333 16.57 7.90 16.51
C PRO A 333 16.73 8.50 15.11
N SER A 334 15.85 9.44 14.74
CA SER A 334 15.86 10.07 13.41
C SER A 334 17.18 10.73 13.06
N ALA A 335 17.85 11.31 14.05
CA ALA A 335 19.15 11.96 13.92
C ALA A 335 20.29 11.00 13.55
N GLU A 336 20.20 9.71 13.92
CA GLU A 336 21.21 8.70 13.57
C GLU A 336 21.12 8.31 12.09
N VAL A 337 19.90 8.26 11.54
CA VAL A 337 19.65 8.05 10.11
C VAL A 337 19.95 9.32 9.29
N GLY A 338 19.76 10.50 9.91
CA GLY A 338 19.87 11.80 9.25
C GLY A 338 18.58 12.26 8.58
N LEU A 339 17.41 11.82 9.06
CA LEU A 339 16.11 12.25 8.55
C LEU A 339 15.63 13.55 9.21
N ASN A 340 15.12 14.48 8.40
CA ASN A 340 14.67 15.81 8.81
C ASN A 340 13.24 15.80 9.38
N ILE A 341 12.98 14.93 10.36
CA ILE A 341 11.81 15.00 11.24
C ILE A 341 12.20 15.64 12.57
N HIS A 342 11.37 15.54 13.61
CA HIS A 342 11.70 16.06 14.93
C HIS A 342 13.06 15.48 15.38
N PRO A 343 13.97 16.29 15.97
CA PRO A 343 15.33 15.85 16.31
C PRO A 343 15.40 14.69 17.31
N HIS A 344 14.35 14.50 18.12
CA HIS A 344 14.19 13.38 19.05
C HIS A 344 13.13 12.37 18.58
N GLY A 345 12.69 12.49 17.33
CA GLY A 345 11.77 11.54 16.72
C GLY A 345 12.45 10.21 16.39
N TYR A 346 11.66 9.24 15.97
CA TYR A 346 12.12 7.88 15.69
C TYR A 346 11.78 7.43 14.27
N VAL A 347 12.63 6.56 13.74
CA VAL A 347 12.45 5.81 12.50
C VAL A 347 12.21 4.37 12.88
N GLN A 348 11.08 3.83 12.45
CA GLN A 348 10.65 2.47 12.71
C GLN A 348 10.61 1.69 11.39
N THR A 349 11.18 0.48 11.35
CA THR A 349 10.95 -0.46 10.23
C THR A 349 10.00 -1.58 10.61
N LEU A 350 9.49 -2.28 9.60
CA LEU A 350 8.85 -3.59 9.76
C LEU A 350 9.87 -4.70 9.52
N PRO A 351 9.62 -5.95 9.99
CA PRO A 351 10.54 -7.05 9.75
C PRO A 351 10.56 -7.51 8.29
N ALA A 352 11.56 -8.32 7.95
CA ALA A 352 11.65 -9.07 6.70
C ALA A 352 11.33 -10.57 6.93
N LEU A 353 11.01 -11.29 5.85
CA LEU A 353 10.77 -12.75 5.87
C LEU A 353 11.98 -13.55 5.37
N GLY A 354 12.84 -12.93 4.55
CA GLY A 354 14.05 -13.53 4.01
C GLY A 354 14.85 -12.50 3.20
N ALA A 355 16.01 -12.89 2.67
CA ALA A 355 16.90 -11.98 1.93
C ALA A 355 16.24 -11.19 0.80
N TYR A 356 15.28 -11.81 0.12
CA TYR A 356 14.59 -11.23 -1.04
C TYR A 356 13.11 -10.94 -0.78
N VAL A 357 12.63 -11.11 0.45
CA VAL A 357 11.26 -10.78 0.85
C VAL A 357 11.32 -9.86 2.05
N GLY A 358 11.24 -8.56 1.78
CA GLY A 358 11.47 -7.51 2.75
C GLY A 358 10.23 -7.06 3.50
N SER A 359 10.40 -5.91 4.14
CA SER A 359 9.38 -5.25 4.97
C SER A 359 8.26 -4.61 4.15
N ASP A 360 8.52 -4.32 2.87
CA ASP A 360 7.54 -3.95 1.85
C ASP A 360 6.48 -5.03 1.66
N ILE A 361 6.88 -6.30 1.63
CA ILE A 361 5.94 -7.42 1.49
C ILE A 361 5.17 -7.67 2.79
N VAL A 362 5.83 -7.55 3.95
CA VAL A 362 5.16 -7.60 5.25
C VAL A 362 4.10 -6.49 5.36
N ALA A 363 4.43 -5.28 4.92
CA ALA A 363 3.49 -4.17 4.82
C ALA A 363 2.34 -4.47 3.84
N GLY A 364 2.63 -5.08 2.69
CA GLY A 364 1.61 -5.49 1.73
C GLY A 364 0.64 -6.54 2.28
N VAL A 365 1.15 -7.53 3.02
CA VAL A 365 0.32 -8.52 3.73
C VAL A 365 -0.57 -7.83 4.77
N LEU A 366 -0.01 -6.88 5.53
CA LEU A 366 -0.77 -6.07 6.49
C LEU A 366 -1.91 -5.29 5.81
N ALA A 367 -1.61 -4.60 4.71
CA ALA A 367 -2.57 -3.77 3.98
C ALA A 367 -3.69 -4.56 3.30
N THR A 368 -3.36 -5.75 2.78
CA THR A 368 -4.33 -6.62 2.10
C THR A 368 -5.16 -7.46 3.08
N GLY A 369 -4.75 -7.55 4.35
CA GLY A 369 -5.34 -8.46 5.32
C GLY A 369 -5.15 -9.94 4.95
N LEU A 370 -4.13 -10.24 4.13
CA LEU A 370 -3.73 -11.62 3.86
C LEU A 370 -3.32 -12.27 5.20
N ALA A 371 -3.74 -13.52 5.40
CA ALA A 371 -3.61 -14.27 6.67
C ALA A 371 -4.47 -13.77 7.86
N ARG A 372 -5.47 -12.90 7.63
CA ARG A 372 -6.47 -12.50 8.66
C ARG A 372 -7.80 -13.24 8.55
N GLU A 373 -8.14 -13.73 7.38
CA GLU A 373 -9.37 -14.47 7.10
C GLU A 373 -9.06 -15.91 6.66
N ASP A 374 -10.06 -16.77 6.75
CA ASP A 374 -9.99 -18.16 6.27
C ASP A 374 -9.99 -18.24 4.72
N LYS A 375 -10.22 -17.11 4.02
CA LYS A 375 -10.10 -17.01 2.57
C LYS A 375 -8.68 -17.31 2.11
N LEU A 376 -8.56 -18.12 1.07
CA LEU A 376 -7.30 -18.45 0.44
C LEU A 376 -6.94 -17.40 -0.60
N ARG A 377 -5.92 -16.60 -0.28
CA ARG A 377 -5.52 -15.43 -1.06
C ARG A 377 -4.12 -15.61 -1.63
N ILE A 378 -3.91 -15.10 -2.84
CA ILE A 378 -2.58 -14.93 -3.43
C ILE A 378 -2.30 -13.43 -3.49
N PHE A 379 -1.19 -12.98 -2.95
CA PHE A 379 -0.66 -11.64 -3.17
C PHE A 379 0.61 -11.75 -4.02
N VAL A 380 0.68 -10.97 -5.09
CA VAL A 380 1.83 -10.89 -5.98
C VAL A 380 2.22 -9.43 -6.09
N ASP A 381 3.38 -9.06 -5.56
CA ASP A 381 4.00 -7.77 -5.83
C ASP A 381 4.78 -7.90 -7.14
N VAL A 382 4.36 -7.16 -8.17
CA VAL A 382 4.99 -7.23 -9.49
C VAL A 382 5.96 -6.06 -9.64
N GLY A 383 7.25 -6.36 -9.53
CA GLY A 383 8.35 -5.44 -9.82
C GLY A 383 9.51 -6.13 -10.52
N THR A 384 10.72 -5.60 -10.34
CA THR A 384 11.97 -6.26 -10.79
C THR A 384 12.09 -7.68 -10.23
N ASN A 385 11.63 -7.85 -8.99
CA ASN A 385 11.39 -9.15 -8.38
C ASN A 385 9.87 -9.41 -8.39
N GLY A 386 9.51 -10.69 -8.40
CA GLY A 386 8.15 -11.13 -8.18
C GLY A 386 8.00 -11.75 -6.80
N GLU A 387 7.75 -10.94 -5.79
CA GLU A 387 7.45 -11.40 -4.44
C GLU A 387 6.00 -11.90 -4.37
N ILE A 388 5.83 -13.08 -3.79
CA ILE A 388 4.54 -13.79 -3.77
C ILE A 388 4.27 -14.25 -2.34
N VAL A 389 3.06 -14.02 -1.87
CA VAL A 389 2.55 -14.57 -0.62
C VAL A 389 1.24 -15.29 -0.90
N ILE A 390 1.07 -16.52 -0.42
CA ILE A 390 -0.18 -17.28 -0.57
C ILE A 390 -0.58 -17.88 0.76
N GLY A 391 -1.87 -17.82 1.07
CA GLY A 391 -2.40 -18.53 2.23
C GLY A 391 -3.66 -17.93 2.82
N SER A 392 -3.92 -18.40 4.03
CA SER A 392 -5.02 -17.97 4.90
C SER A 392 -4.52 -17.90 6.35
N THR A 393 -5.44 -17.67 7.29
CA THR A 393 -5.20 -17.79 8.74
C THR A 393 -4.54 -19.10 9.16
N GLN A 394 -4.78 -20.20 8.43
CA GLN A 394 -4.32 -21.55 8.80
C GLN A 394 -2.84 -21.79 8.48
N ARG A 395 -2.41 -21.42 7.27
CA ARG A 395 -1.03 -21.52 6.80
C ARG A 395 -0.81 -20.52 5.69
N SER A 396 0.31 -19.81 5.74
CA SER A 396 0.71 -18.88 4.69
C SER A 396 2.19 -19.05 4.36
N LEU A 397 2.51 -18.98 3.07
CA LEU A 397 3.85 -19.13 2.52
C LEU A 397 4.23 -17.85 1.78
N ALA A 398 5.52 -17.51 1.80
CA ALA A 398 6.07 -16.39 1.02
C ALA A 398 7.29 -16.84 0.22
N THR A 399 7.50 -16.24 -0.95
CA THR A 399 8.69 -16.46 -1.78
C THR A 399 9.02 -15.22 -2.59
N ALA A 400 10.23 -15.15 -3.13
CA ALA A 400 10.60 -14.21 -4.18
C ALA A 400 11.01 -14.99 -5.45
N ALA A 401 10.52 -14.57 -6.61
CA ALA A 401 10.90 -15.10 -7.90
C ALA A 401 11.71 -14.07 -8.70
N PRO A 402 12.82 -14.45 -9.35
CA PRO A 402 13.60 -13.53 -10.18
C PRO A 402 12.88 -13.31 -11.52
N ALA A 403 11.96 -12.34 -11.56
CA ALA A 403 11.19 -12.03 -12.77
C ALA A 403 12.01 -11.23 -13.79
N GLY A 404 12.91 -10.35 -13.32
CA GLY A 404 13.62 -9.43 -14.19
C GLY A 404 12.73 -8.25 -14.62
N PRO A 405 13.30 -7.24 -15.29
CA PRO A 405 12.68 -5.92 -15.34
C PRO A 405 11.77 -5.71 -16.57
N ALA A 406 11.31 -6.80 -17.21
CA ALA A 406 10.49 -6.75 -18.41
C ALA A 406 9.18 -5.97 -18.19
N PHE A 407 8.53 -6.17 -17.04
CA PHE A 407 7.30 -5.45 -16.64
C PHE A 407 7.53 -3.96 -16.39
N GLU A 408 8.77 -3.53 -16.12
CA GLU A 408 9.14 -2.12 -15.98
C GLU A 408 9.50 -1.46 -17.33
N GLY A 409 9.34 -2.19 -18.44
CA GLY A 409 9.72 -1.74 -19.78
C GLY A 409 11.23 -1.78 -20.04
N SER A 410 12.04 -2.21 -19.08
CA SER A 410 13.48 -2.38 -19.27
C SER A 410 13.76 -3.69 -20.00
N GLN A 411 14.80 -3.72 -20.83
CA GLN A 411 15.14 -4.85 -21.73
C GLN A 411 14.12 -5.13 -22.84
N ILE A 412 13.09 -4.30 -22.96
CA ILE A 412 12.13 -4.31 -24.07
C ILE A 412 12.54 -3.23 -25.07
N LYS A 413 12.65 -3.56 -26.36
CA LYS A 413 13.27 -2.69 -27.37
C LYS A 413 12.61 -1.32 -27.51
N CYS A 414 11.28 -1.29 -27.53
CA CYS A 414 10.46 -0.08 -27.49
C CYS A 414 9.87 0.17 -26.09
N GLY A 415 10.41 -0.49 -25.06
CA GLY A 415 9.91 -0.39 -23.70
C GLY A 415 10.27 0.94 -23.05
N MET A 416 9.36 1.45 -22.24
CA MET A 416 9.56 2.66 -21.45
C MET A 416 8.74 2.63 -20.16
N ARG A 417 8.99 3.58 -19.26
CA ARG A 417 8.17 3.77 -18.07
C ARG A 417 6.78 4.28 -18.42
N ALA A 418 5.83 4.09 -17.51
CA ALA A 418 4.49 4.65 -17.60
C ALA A 418 4.54 6.19 -17.43
N THR A 419 4.81 6.89 -18.54
CA THR A 419 4.84 8.36 -18.64
C THR A 419 4.20 8.78 -19.96
N ASP A 420 3.96 10.08 -20.15
CA ASP A 420 3.37 10.64 -21.38
C ASP A 420 3.98 10.04 -22.66
N GLY A 421 3.11 9.57 -23.55
CA GLY A 421 3.49 8.91 -24.81
C GLY A 421 3.72 7.40 -24.70
N ALA A 422 3.67 6.80 -23.51
CA ALA A 422 3.72 5.35 -23.36
C ALA A 422 2.35 4.73 -23.69
N ILE A 423 2.36 3.67 -24.51
CA ILE A 423 1.18 2.81 -24.71
C ILE A 423 0.94 2.01 -23.44
N GLU A 424 -0.23 2.17 -22.83
CA GLU A 424 -0.64 1.48 -21.59
C GLU A 424 -1.73 0.43 -21.80
N GLY A 425 -2.43 0.47 -22.93
CA GLY A 425 -3.46 -0.49 -23.28
C GLY A 425 -3.46 -0.77 -24.78
N VAL A 426 -3.74 -2.02 -25.15
CA VAL A 426 -3.79 -2.48 -26.54
C VAL A 426 -5.03 -3.33 -26.74
N GLN A 427 -5.80 -3.03 -27.78
CA GLN A 427 -6.91 -3.87 -28.23
C GLN A 427 -6.72 -4.18 -29.73
N LEU A 428 -6.75 -5.47 -30.08
CA LEU A 428 -6.59 -5.91 -31.47
C LEU A 428 -7.89 -6.52 -31.99
N SER A 429 -8.36 -6.01 -33.12
CA SER A 429 -9.52 -6.51 -33.86
C SER A 429 -9.18 -6.60 -35.36
N ASP A 430 -9.98 -5.98 -36.23
CA ASP A 430 -9.58 -5.68 -37.62
C ASP A 430 -8.60 -4.50 -37.72
N ARG A 431 -8.47 -3.73 -36.64
CA ARG A 431 -7.53 -2.62 -36.47
C ARG A 431 -6.77 -2.70 -35.15
N VAL A 432 -5.80 -1.80 -34.98
CA VAL A 432 -5.05 -1.63 -33.74
C VAL A 432 -5.60 -0.40 -33.03
N GLU A 433 -6.11 -0.60 -31.81
CA GLU A 433 -6.54 0.47 -30.92
C GLU A 433 -5.56 0.54 -29.75
N LEU A 434 -5.08 1.74 -29.45
CA LEU A 434 -4.06 1.99 -28.45
C LEU A 434 -4.58 3.01 -27.44
N GLN A 435 -4.36 2.73 -26.17
CA GLN A 435 -4.48 3.70 -25.09
C GLN A 435 -3.09 4.22 -24.75
N VAL A 436 -2.92 5.54 -24.75
CA VAL A 436 -1.62 6.20 -24.57
C VAL A 436 -1.71 7.15 -23.38
N ILE A 437 -0.74 7.07 -22.47
CA ILE A 437 -0.63 7.99 -21.33
C ILE A 437 -0.43 9.42 -21.87
N GLY A 438 -1.19 10.37 -21.34
CA GLY A 438 -1.25 11.75 -21.84
C GLY A 438 -2.34 12.01 -22.89
N GLY A 439 -3.14 11.00 -23.24
CA GLY A 439 -4.30 11.15 -24.12
C GLY A 439 -3.92 11.16 -25.61
N ASP A 440 -4.31 12.22 -26.33
CA ASP A 440 -4.09 12.34 -27.78
C ASP A 440 -2.66 12.82 -28.11
N VAL A 441 -1.67 12.07 -27.62
CA VAL A 441 -0.25 12.27 -27.88
C VAL A 441 0.30 11.12 -28.71
N LYS A 442 1.31 11.40 -29.55
CA LYS A 442 1.95 10.37 -30.39
C LYS A 442 2.60 9.32 -29.47
N PRO A 443 2.34 8.01 -29.67
CA PRO A 443 3.01 6.97 -28.90
C PRO A 443 4.50 6.94 -29.26
N VAL A 444 5.35 6.88 -28.24
CA VAL A 444 6.83 6.82 -28.38
C VAL A 444 7.44 5.55 -27.78
N GLY A 445 6.63 4.74 -27.08
CA GLY A 445 7.07 3.46 -26.54
C GLY A 445 5.93 2.70 -25.86
N LEU A 446 6.28 1.59 -25.21
CA LEU A 446 5.38 0.63 -24.60
C LEU A 446 5.71 0.52 -23.10
N CYS A 447 4.77 0.84 -22.22
CA CYS A 447 4.94 0.52 -20.80
C CYS A 447 4.53 -0.93 -20.53
N GLY A 448 4.79 -1.45 -19.33
CA GLY A 448 4.57 -2.86 -19.07
C GLY A 448 3.11 -3.32 -19.24
N SER A 449 2.11 -2.45 -18.95
CA SER A 449 0.70 -2.84 -19.05
C SER A 449 0.33 -3.00 -20.52
N GLY A 450 0.81 -2.06 -21.34
CA GLY A 450 0.74 -2.17 -22.80
C GLY A 450 1.51 -3.38 -23.35
N LEU A 451 2.63 -3.78 -22.75
CA LEU A 451 3.37 -5.00 -23.12
C LEU A 451 2.55 -6.26 -22.86
N VAL A 452 1.96 -6.37 -21.67
CA VAL A 452 1.13 -7.52 -21.31
C VAL A 452 -0.13 -7.57 -22.19
N ASP A 453 -0.80 -6.44 -22.38
CA ASP A 453 -1.97 -6.34 -23.27
C ASP A 453 -1.60 -6.69 -24.72
N ALA A 454 -0.52 -6.13 -25.26
CA ALA A 454 -0.09 -6.42 -26.63
C ALA A 454 0.14 -7.92 -26.84
N VAL A 455 0.80 -8.60 -25.90
CA VAL A 455 1.03 -10.04 -25.98
C VAL A 455 -0.27 -10.83 -25.82
N ALA A 456 -1.13 -10.46 -24.86
CA ALA A 456 -2.42 -11.10 -24.66
C ALA A 456 -3.31 -11.01 -25.91
N GLN A 457 -3.39 -9.83 -26.52
CA GLN A 457 -4.16 -9.62 -27.75
C GLN A 457 -3.58 -10.35 -28.96
N LEU A 458 -2.25 -10.46 -29.07
CA LEU A 458 -1.63 -11.25 -30.14
C LEU A 458 -1.90 -12.74 -29.99
N LEU A 459 -2.02 -13.25 -28.75
CA LEU A 459 -2.46 -14.62 -28.47
C LEU A 459 -3.93 -14.82 -28.88
N LEU A 460 -4.81 -13.90 -28.45
CA LEU A 460 -6.25 -13.95 -28.77
C LEU A 460 -6.54 -13.90 -30.28
N THR A 461 -5.82 -13.06 -31.01
CA THR A 461 -5.94 -12.95 -32.48
C THR A 461 -5.25 -14.08 -33.24
N GLY A 462 -4.52 -14.96 -32.53
CA GLY A 462 -3.77 -16.05 -33.12
C GLY A 462 -2.60 -15.60 -34.01
N LEU A 463 -2.12 -14.36 -33.85
CA LEU A 463 -0.89 -13.86 -34.47
C LEU A 463 0.37 -14.28 -33.70
N LEU A 464 0.19 -14.68 -32.45
CA LEU A 464 1.17 -15.32 -31.58
C LEU A 464 0.63 -16.68 -31.14
N ASP A 465 1.44 -17.73 -31.18
CA ASP A 465 1.05 -19.04 -30.66
C ASP A 465 1.42 -19.23 -29.17
N HIS A 466 0.89 -20.28 -28.54
CA HIS A 466 1.15 -20.61 -27.13
C HIS A 466 2.64 -20.79 -26.79
N SER A 467 3.48 -21.16 -27.78
CA SER A 467 4.93 -21.23 -27.59
C SER A 467 5.58 -19.85 -27.49
N GLY A 468 4.83 -18.79 -27.78
CA GLY A 468 5.30 -17.41 -27.90
C GLY A 468 5.93 -17.12 -29.25
N ARG A 469 5.69 -17.94 -30.28
CA ARG A 469 6.23 -17.70 -31.63
C ARG A 469 5.27 -16.80 -32.42
N MET A 470 5.79 -15.67 -32.87
CA MET A 470 5.06 -14.71 -33.71
C MET A 470 4.99 -15.24 -35.14
N LYS A 471 3.80 -15.18 -35.76
CA LYS A 471 3.60 -15.57 -37.16
C LYS A 471 4.38 -14.65 -38.10
N SER A 472 4.77 -15.18 -39.27
CA SER A 472 5.15 -14.31 -40.38
C SER A 472 3.91 -13.75 -41.07
N ARG A 473 4.10 -12.70 -41.88
CA ARG A 473 3.03 -12.18 -42.75
C ARG A 473 2.43 -13.28 -43.64
N GLU A 474 3.24 -14.20 -44.14
CA GLU A 474 2.79 -15.34 -44.96
C GLU A 474 1.95 -16.32 -44.13
N ASP A 475 2.40 -16.64 -42.90
CA ASP A 475 1.69 -17.55 -41.99
C ASP A 475 0.35 -16.98 -41.48
N ALA A 476 0.19 -15.65 -41.50
CA ALA A 476 -1.03 -14.97 -41.08
C ALA A 476 -2.16 -15.01 -42.12
N GLY A 477 -1.86 -15.39 -43.37
CA GLY A 477 -2.86 -15.53 -44.43
C GLY A 477 -3.67 -14.25 -44.68
N HIS A 478 -5.00 -14.34 -44.58
CA HIS A 478 -5.92 -13.21 -44.80
C HIS A 478 -6.25 -12.43 -43.51
N HIS A 479 -5.46 -12.58 -42.44
CA HIS A 479 -5.70 -11.84 -41.21
C HIS A 479 -5.65 -10.32 -41.47
N PRO A 480 -6.63 -9.52 -41.01
CA PRO A 480 -6.68 -8.07 -41.28
C PRO A 480 -5.42 -7.30 -40.87
N LEU A 481 -4.76 -7.77 -39.81
CA LEU A 481 -3.53 -7.18 -39.28
C LEU A 481 -2.22 -7.79 -39.84
N ALA A 482 -2.28 -8.63 -40.89
CA ALA A 482 -1.09 -9.30 -41.43
C ALA A 482 -0.01 -8.32 -41.89
N ASP A 483 -0.39 -7.15 -42.41
CA ASP A 483 0.55 -6.11 -42.87
C ASP A 483 1.34 -5.43 -41.73
N ARG A 484 0.91 -5.62 -40.48
CA ARG A 484 1.63 -5.15 -39.29
C ARG A 484 2.66 -6.15 -38.79
N LEU A 485 2.69 -7.37 -39.33
CA LEU A 485 3.79 -8.32 -39.10
C LEU A 485 4.96 -7.92 -40.00
N ILE A 486 6.01 -7.41 -39.36
CA ILE A 486 7.21 -6.88 -40.01
C ILE A 486 8.45 -7.64 -39.53
N GLU A 487 9.58 -7.35 -40.15
CA GLU A 487 10.90 -7.75 -39.66
C GLU A 487 11.74 -6.53 -39.37
N VAL A 488 12.35 -6.50 -38.19
CA VAL A 488 13.30 -5.47 -37.77
C VAL A 488 14.62 -6.17 -37.46
N GLU A 489 15.68 -5.81 -38.19
CA GLU A 489 17.01 -6.44 -38.04
C GLU A 489 16.96 -7.99 -38.16
N GLY A 490 16.07 -8.52 -39.00
CA GLY A 490 15.89 -9.97 -39.19
C GLY A 490 15.14 -10.68 -38.06
N VAL A 491 14.53 -9.92 -37.13
CA VAL A 491 13.69 -10.44 -36.05
C VAL A 491 12.23 -10.08 -36.35
N ARG A 492 11.33 -11.08 -36.26
CA ARG A 492 9.88 -10.86 -36.40
C ARG A 492 9.39 -9.86 -35.36
N ALA A 493 8.53 -8.93 -35.77
CA ALA A 493 7.92 -7.95 -34.89
C ALA A 493 6.50 -7.61 -35.35
N PHE A 494 5.69 -7.12 -34.42
CA PHE A 494 4.36 -6.59 -34.68
C PHE A 494 4.37 -5.07 -34.50
N LEU A 495 3.96 -4.33 -35.54
CA LEU A 495 3.92 -2.88 -35.55
C LEU A 495 2.65 -2.36 -34.87
N LEU A 496 2.80 -1.79 -33.66
CA LEU A 496 1.71 -1.17 -32.92
C LEU A 496 1.41 0.23 -33.48
N ALA A 497 2.44 1.06 -33.56
CA ALA A 497 2.38 2.41 -34.11
C ALA A 497 3.64 2.74 -34.92
N GLU A 498 3.65 3.86 -35.62
CA GLU A 498 4.84 4.31 -36.34
C GLU A 498 6.03 4.45 -35.38
N GLY A 499 7.06 3.61 -35.55
CA GLY A 499 8.25 3.59 -34.71
C GLY A 499 8.12 2.81 -33.40
N VAL A 500 6.94 2.27 -33.07
CA VAL A 500 6.70 1.47 -31.85
C VAL A 500 6.24 0.08 -32.24
N TYR A 501 7.05 -0.93 -31.94
CA TYR A 501 6.79 -2.32 -32.28
C TYR A 501 7.11 -3.25 -31.10
N LEU A 502 6.51 -4.43 -31.13
CA LEU A 502 6.81 -5.52 -30.21
C LEU A 502 7.57 -6.60 -30.98
N SER A 503 8.82 -6.88 -30.61
CA SER A 503 9.63 -7.90 -31.28
C SER A 503 9.44 -9.29 -30.67
N GLN A 504 9.83 -10.32 -31.42
CA GLN A 504 9.88 -11.69 -30.94
C GLN A 504 10.79 -11.86 -29.72
N ARG A 505 11.86 -11.05 -29.59
CA ARG A 505 12.73 -11.07 -28.41
C ARG A 505 12.01 -10.50 -27.19
N ASP A 506 11.29 -9.39 -27.36
CA ASP A 506 10.49 -8.78 -26.28
C ASP A 506 9.44 -9.76 -25.74
N VAL A 507 8.81 -10.55 -26.62
CA VAL A 507 7.89 -11.63 -26.20
C VAL A 507 8.60 -12.69 -25.35
N ARG A 508 9.86 -13.04 -25.67
CA ARG A 508 10.63 -14.02 -24.90
C ARG A 508 10.99 -13.46 -23.53
N GLU A 509 11.39 -12.20 -23.43
CA GLU A 509 11.65 -11.55 -22.15
C GLU A 509 10.40 -11.54 -21.26
N LEU A 510 9.23 -11.22 -21.83
CA LEU A 510 7.98 -11.33 -21.08
C LEU A 510 7.68 -12.77 -20.64
N GLN A 511 7.93 -13.78 -21.49
CA GLN A 511 7.74 -15.19 -21.12
C GLN A 511 8.62 -15.60 -19.94
N PHE A 512 9.89 -15.18 -19.92
CA PHE A 512 10.78 -15.47 -18.79
C PHE A 512 10.28 -14.80 -17.51
N ALA A 513 9.91 -13.52 -17.58
CA ALA A 513 9.43 -12.78 -16.42
C ALA A 513 8.13 -13.35 -15.84
N LYS A 514 7.11 -13.55 -16.69
CA LYS A 514 5.84 -14.15 -16.27
C LYS A 514 6.02 -15.59 -15.80
N GLY A 515 6.88 -16.36 -16.47
CA GLY A 515 7.16 -17.76 -16.13
C GLY A 515 7.77 -17.89 -14.74
N SER A 516 8.65 -16.95 -14.35
CA SER A 516 9.28 -16.92 -13.03
C SER A 516 8.26 -16.72 -11.93
N ILE A 517 7.38 -15.72 -12.07
CA ILE A 517 6.29 -15.44 -11.11
C ILE A 517 5.31 -16.61 -11.04
N ALA A 518 4.85 -17.11 -12.19
CA ALA A 518 3.95 -18.25 -12.26
C ALA A 518 4.55 -19.52 -11.62
N THR A 519 5.86 -19.70 -11.70
CA THR A 519 6.58 -20.81 -11.04
C THR A 519 6.54 -20.66 -9.54
N GLY A 520 6.82 -19.46 -9.02
CA GLY A 520 6.72 -19.18 -7.59
C GLY A 520 5.31 -19.50 -7.07
N ILE A 521 4.27 -19.00 -7.75
CA ILE A 521 2.87 -19.28 -7.38
C ILE A 521 2.60 -20.80 -7.40
N LYS A 522 2.98 -21.48 -8.49
CA LYS A 522 2.77 -22.92 -8.63
C LYS A 522 3.45 -23.71 -7.52
N VAL A 523 4.71 -23.43 -7.21
CA VAL A 523 5.46 -24.11 -6.16
C VAL A 523 4.77 -23.93 -4.80
N LEU A 524 4.33 -22.71 -4.48
CA LEU A 524 3.64 -22.49 -3.20
C LEU A 524 2.28 -23.19 -3.16
N MET A 525 1.53 -23.22 -4.27
CA MET A 525 0.28 -23.98 -4.39
C MET A 525 0.51 -25.49 -4.20
N ASP A 526 1.56 -26.03 -4.82
CA ASP A 526 1.93 -27.45 -4.69
C ASP A 526 2.28 -27.79 -3.22
N ILE A 527 2.99 -26.92 -2.50
CA ILE A 527 3.33 -27.09 -1.08
C ILE A 527 2.08 -27.06 -0.18
N LEU A 528 1.11 -26.22 -0.52
CA LEU A 528 -0.18 -26.15 0.18
C LEU A 528 -1.15 -27.26 -0.23
N GLY A 529 -0.89 -27.96 -1.34
CA GLY A 529 -1.77 -29.01 -1.87
C GLY A 529 -3.09 -28.47 -2.42
N ILE A 530 -3.07 -27.25 -2.96
CA ILE A 530 -4.25 -26.54 -3.46
C ILE A 530 -4.24 -26.40 -4.98
N THR A 531 -5.39 -26.11 -5.55
CA THR A 531 -5.62 -25.92 -6.98
C THR A 531 -6.17 -24.51 -7.27
N PRO A 532 -6.17 -24.04 -8.53
CA PRO A 532 -6.70 -22.72 -8.86
C PRO A 532 -8.16 -22.52 -8.44
N SER A 533 -8.97 -23.57 -8.39
CA SER A 533 -10.37 -23.48 -7.94
C SER A 533 -10.53 -23.17 -6.46
N ASP A 534 -9.52 -23.46 -5.65
CA ASP A 534 -9.53 -23.19 -4.21
C ASP A 534 -9.19 -21.73 -3.89
N VAL A 535 -8.66 -20.96 -4.86
CA VAL A 535 -8.23 -19.57 -4.66
C VAL A 535 -9.43 -18.63 -4.70
N ASP A 536 -9.64 -17.91 -3.61
CA ASP A 536 -10.74 -16.95 -3.47
C ASP A 536 -10.42 -15.63 -4.17
N GLU A 537 -9.23 -15.07 -3.94
CA GLU A 537 -8.82 -13.74 -4.41
C GLU A 537 -7.32 -13.74 -4.76
N ILE A 538 -6.96 -13.00 -5.81
CA ILE A 538 -5.57 -12.73 -6.23
C ILE A 538 -5.36 -11.21 -6.20
N PHE A 539 -4.49 -10.75 -5.32
CA PHE A 539 -4.09 -9.37 -5.21
C PHE A 539 -2.83 -9.11 -6.04
N LEU A 540 -2.93 -8.19 -6.99
CA LEU A 540 -1.81 -7.72 -7.81
C LEU A 540 -1.34 -6.36 -7.27
N GLY A 541 -0.18 -6.37 -6.62
CA GLY A 541 0.46 -5.20 -6.04
C GLY A 541 1.60 -4.64 -6.89
N GLY A 542 2.26 -3.65 -6.33
CA GLY A 542 3.36 -2.94 -6.97
C GLY A 542 2.88 -1.83 -7.90
N SER A 543 3.81 -0.93 -8.22
CA SER A 543 3.56 0.18 -9.16
C SER A 543 3.04 -0.33 -10.51
N PHE A 544 3.46 -1.54 -10.91
CA PHE A 544 3.02 -2.20 -12.12
C PHE A 544 1.64 -2.86 -12.01
N GLY A 545 1.43 -3.70 -10.98
CA GLY A 545 0.20 -4.47 -10.82
C GLY A 545 -1.05 -3.60 -10.71
N SER A 546 -0.88 -2.33 -10.31
CA SER A 546 -1.92 -1.30 -10.25
C SER A 546 -2.59 -0.99 -11.59
N TYR A 547 -1.86 -1.12 -12.71
CA TYR A 547 -2.33 -0.77 -14.06
C TYR A 547 -2.47 -1.99 -14.98
N LEU A 548 -2.18 -3.18 -14.45
CA LEU A 548 -2.22 -4.41 -15.20
C LEU A 548 -3.68 -4.84 -15.43
N ASN A 549 -4.05 -5.07 -16.69
CA ASN A 549 -5.37 -5.64 -17.02
C ASN A 549 -5.49 -7.07 -16.46
N PRO A 550 -6.45 -7.34 -15.56
CA PRO A 550 -6.64 -8.66 -14.97
C PRO A 550 -6.88 -9.79 -15.98
N GLU A 551 -7.60 -9.50 -17.07
CA GLU A 551 -7.87 -10.48 -18.14
C GLU A 551 -6.57 -10.80 -18.89
N SER A 552 -5.78 -9.78 -19.24
CA SER A 552 -4.49 -9.98 -19.91
C SER A 552 -3.52 -10.78 -19.04
N ALA A 553 -3.45 -10.51 -17.73
CA ALA A 553 -2.64 -11.27 -16.78
C ALA A 553 -3.00 -12.77 -16.76
N LYS A 554 -4.30 -13.08 -16.81
CA LYS A 554 -4.82 -14.45 -16.91
C LYS A 554 -4.48 -15.07 -18.27
N ILE A 555 -4.68 -14.35 -19.37
CA ILE A 555 -4.42 -14.83 -20.74
C ILE A 555 -2.96 -15.22 -20.93
N ILE A 556 -2.00 -14.43 -20.42
CA ILE A 556 -0.58 -14.74 -20.54
C ILE A 556 -0.14 -15.84 -19.54
N GLY A 557 -1.02 -16.23 -18.61
CA GLY A 557 -0.70 -17.18 -17.55
C GLY A 557 0.32 -16.63 -16.56
N LEU A 558 0.22 -15.35 -16.21
CA LEU A 558 0.97 -14.76 -15.11
C LEU A 558 0.43 -15.24 -13.76
N VAL A 559 -0.89 -15.35 -13.68
CA VAL A 559 -1.63 -15.84 -12.51
C VAL A 559 -2.40 -17.13 -12.86
N PRO A 560 -2.78 -17.95 -11.86
CA PRO A 560 -3.62 -19.13 -12.08
C PRO A 560 -4.94 -18.81 -12.80
N PRO A 561 -5.52 -19.78 -13.53
CA PRO A 561 -6.78 -19.60 -14.23
C PRO A 561 -7.96 -19.53 -13.24
N VAL A 562 -8.25 -18.31 -12.77
CA VAL A 562 -9.42 -17.98 -11.93
C VAL A 562 -10.35 -17.04 -12.69
N ASN A 563 -11.58 -16.87 -12.18
CA ASN A 563 -12.46 -15.83 -12.72
C ASN A 563 -11.85 -14.44 -12.50
N VAL A 564 -12.03 -13.56 -13.46
CA VAL A 564 -11.39 -12.24 -13.52
C VAL A 564 -11.77 -11.35 -12.34
N ASP A 565 -13.00 -11.48 -11.85
CA ASP A 565 -13.53 -10.76 -10.70
C ASP A 565 -12.81 -11.10 -9.38
N ARG A 566 -12.04 -12.19 -9.36
CA ARG A 566 -11.16 -12.57 -8.23
C ARG A 566 -9.78 -11.93 -8.31
N ILE A 567 -9.40 -11.33 -9.44
CA ILE A 567 -8.09 -10.69 -9.62
C ILE A 567 -8.25 -9.19 -9.36
N ILE A 568 -7.63 -8.70 -8.30
CA ILE A 568 -7.85 -7.38 -7.73
C ILE A 568 -6.52 -6.62 -7.69
N ALA A 569 -6.44 -5.47 -8.34
CA ALA A 569 -5.29 -4.58 -8.22
C ALA A 569 -5.32 -3.88 -6.86
N VAL A 570 -4.22 -3.92 -6.11
CA VAL A 570 -4.14 -3.35 -4.74
C VAL A 570 -3.23 -2.14 -4.61
N GLY A 571 -2.64 -1.65 -5.70
CA GLY A 571 -1.87 -0.41 -5.65
C GLY A 571 -0.46 -0.59 -5.08
N ASN A 572 0.09 0.50 -4.54
CA ASN A 572 1.27 0.47 -3.67
C ASN A 572 0.88 -0.05 -2.27
N SER A 573 0.78 -1.37 -2.14
CA SER A 573 0.45 -2.05 -0.88
C SER A 573 1.50 -1.85 0.22
N ALA A 574 2.78 -1.68 -0.15
CA ALA A 574 3.85 -1.39 0.81
C ALA A 574 3.63 -0.03 1.49
N GLY A 575 3.34 1.00 0.69
CA GLY A 575 3.00 2.34 1.18
C GLY A 575 1.74 2.36 2.06
N GLU A 576 0.68 1.64 1.68
CA GLU A 576 -0.52 1.52 2.51
C GLU A 576 -0.22 0.80 3.83
N GLY A 577 0.56 -0.29 3.81
CA GLY A 577 0.94 -1.01 5.03
C GLY A 577 1.81 -0.17 5.96
N ALA A 578 2.71 0.65 5.42
CA ALA A 578 3.49 1.61 6.21
C ALA A 578 2.61 2.66 6.90
N LYS A 579 1.56 3.16 6.22
CA LYS A 579 0.57 4.06 6.84
C LYS A 579 -0.19 3.36 7.96
N ILE A 580 -0.65 2.13 7.73
CA ILE A 580 -1.37 1.34 8.75
C ILE A 580 -0.49 1.15 9.99
N ALA A 581 0.77 0.74 9.81
CA ALA A 581 1.71 0.56 10.90
C ALA A 581 2.10 1.86 11.63
N LEU A 582 2.06 3.02 10.95
CA LEU A 582 2.26 4.32 11.56
C LEU A 582 1.04 4.78 12.37
N LEU A 583 -0.15 4.55 11.84
CA LEU A 583 -1.42 5.02 12.43
C LEU A 583 -1.94 4.11 13.55
N SER A 584 -1.49 2.86 13.60
CA SER A 584 -1.95 1.89 14.60
C SER A 584 -0.81 1.04 15.11
N TYR A 585 -0.43 1.29 16.36
CA TYR A 585 0.57 0.53 17.12
C TYR A 585 0.17 -0.94 17.19
N ARG A 586 -1.12 -1.24 17.35
CA ARG A 586 -1.65 -2.61 17.37
C ARG A 586 -1.40 -3.33 16.04
N GLU A 587 -1.71 -2.67 14.93
CA GLU A 587 -1.46 -3.22 13.59
C GLU A 587 0.04 -3.40 13.32
N ARG A 588 0.86 -2.47 13.82
CA ARG A 588 2.32 -2.60 13.79
C ARG A 588 2.82 -3.82 14.57
N GLN A 589 2.25 -4.12 15.74
CA GLN A 589 2.58 -5.35 16.47
C GLN A 589 2.19 -6.60 15.68
N VAL A 590 1.02 -6.59 15.00
CA VAL A 590 0.64 -7.70 14.11
C VAL A 590 1.69 -7.88 13.01
N ALA A 591 2.20 -6.80 12.42
CA ALA A 591 3.26 -6.87 11.42
C ALA A 591 4.57 -7.46 11.98
N PHE A 592 4.91 -7.18 13.25
CA PHE A 592 6.08 -7.76 13.91
C PHE A 592 5.97 -9.27 14.14
N GLU A 593 4.75 -9.79 14.27
CA GLU A 593 4.49 -11.22 14.46
C GLU A 593 4.42 -12.01 13.14
N LEU A 594 4.25 -11.32 12.00
CA LEU A 594 4.09 -11.96 10.69
C LEU A 594 5.22 -12.94 10.30
N PRO A 595 6.51 -12.67 10.57
CA PRO A 595 7.58 -13.65 10.30
C PRO A 595 7.42 -14.97 11.05
N GLY A 596 6.76 -14.98 12.20
CA GLY A 596 6.44 -16.22 12.93
C GLY A 596 5.25 -16.98 12.36
N ARG A 597 4.48 -16.37 11.45
CA ARG A 597 3.25 -16.91 10.86
C ARG A 597 3.37 -17.24 9.37
N LEU A 598 4.36 -16.65 8.70
CA LEU A 598 4.65 -16.83 7.28
C LEU A 598 5.89 -17.71 7.11
N GLU A 599 5.74 -18.80 6.37
CA GLU A 599 6.87 -19.67 6.04
C GLU A 599 7.54 -19.19 4.75
N TYR A 600 8.80 -18.75 4.84
CA TYR A 600 9.58 -18.39 3.66
C TYR A 600 10.06 -19.64 2.92
N VAL A 601 9.80 -19.69 1.61
CA VAL A 601 10.22 -20.76 0.71
C VAL A 601 11.31 -20.23 -0.22
N GLU A 602 12.53 -20.74 -0.06
CA GLU A 602 13.65 -20.39 -0.93
C GLU A 602 13.59 -21.17 -2.25
N LEU A 603 13.39 -20.51 -3.39
CA LEU A 603 13.28 -21.18 -4.70
C LEU A 603 14.64 -21.62 -5.25
N SER A 604 15.72 -20.89 -4.97
CA SER A 604 17.04 -21.13 -5.57
C SER A 604 17.65 -22.49 -5.22
N GLY A 605 17.28 -23.05 -4.06
CA GLY A 605 17.74 -24.36 -3.59
C GLY A 605 16.86 -25.54 -4.01
N ARG A 606 15.76 -25.30 -4.72
CA ARG A 606 14.77 -26.35 -5.02
C ARG A 606 15.10 -27.13 -6.29
N THR A 607 15.02 -28.45 -6.19
CA THR A 607 15.28 -29.34 -7.34
C THR A 607 14.13 -29.35 -8.34
N ASP A 608 12.90 -29.00 -7.94
CA ASP A 608 11.70 -28.99 -8.78
C ASP A 608 11.44 -27.64 -9.48
N PHE A 609 12.22 -26.59 -9.17
CA PHE A 609 12.00 -25.25 -9.73
C PHE A 609 12.10 -25.24 -11.26
N ASN A 610 13.14 -25.84 -11.84
CA ASN A 610 13.35 -25.83 -13.29
C ASN A 610 12.23 -26.56 -14.05
N ASP A 611 11.76 -27.69 -13.51
CA ASP A 611 10.66 -28.44 -14.11
C ASP A 611 9.34 -27.65 -14.03
N ALA A 612 9.08 -27.03 -12.88
CA ALA A 612 7.93 -26.15 -12.71
C ALA A 612 8.01 -24.94 -13.67
N PHE A 613 9.19 -24.33 -13.82
CA PHE A 613 9.43 -23.22 -14.74
C PHE A 613 9.16 -23.58 -16.19
N VAL A 614 9.71 -24.70 -16.67
CA VAL A 614 9.44 -25.17 -18.03
C VAL A 614 7.95 -25.45 -18.25
N SER A 615 7.25 -25.95 -17.23
CA SER A 615 5.80 -26.25 -17.34
C SER A 615 4.92 -25.00 -17.48
N VAL A 616 5.37 -23.84 -16.99
CA VAL A 616 4.59 -22.58 -17.01
C VAL A 616 5.18 -21.52 -17.94
N LEU A 617 6.30 -21.80 -18.62
CA LEU A 617 6.97 -20.86 -19.51
C LEU A 617 6.12 -20.53 -20.75
N GLN A 618 5.46 -21.54 -21.32
CA GLN A 618 4.54 -21.35 -22.45
C GLN A 618 3.30 -20.56 -22.00
N PHE A 619 2.68 -19.85 -22.94
CA PHE A 619 1.38 -19.23 -22.68
C PHE A 619 0.29 -20.30 -22.57
N PRO A 620 -0.76 -20.09 -21.75
CA PRO A 620 -1.90 -20.98 -21.69
C PRO A 620 -2.50 -21.24 -23.08
N HIS A 621 -2.99 -22.46 -23.29
CA HIS A 621 -3.84 -22.73 -24.43
C HIS A 621 -5.19 -22.03 -24.22
N LEU A 622 -5.51 -21.08 -25.09
CA LEU A 622 -6.81 -20.43 -25.11
C LEU A 622 -7.79 -21.33 -25.85
N GLU A 623 -8.93 -21.63 -25.24
CA GLU A 623 -10.03 -22.26 -25.96
C GLU A 623 -10.52 -21.29 -27.04
N ALA A 624 -10.68 -21.78 -28.27
CA ALA A 624 -11.28 -20.98 -29.32
C ALA A 624 -12.73 -20.70 -28.92
N VAL A 625 -13.05 -19.43 -28.66
CA VAL A 625 -14.45 -19.00 -28.47
C VAL A 625 -15.16 -19.26 -29.80
N SER A 626 -16.05 -20.26 -29.80
CA SER A 626 -16.81 -20.72 -30.97
C SER A 626 -17.88 -19.74 -31.41
#